data_AF-A0A2H1KTG3-F1
#
_entry.id   AF-A0A2H1KTG3-F1
#
_cell.length_a   1.000
_cell.length_b   1.000
_cell.length_c   1.000
_cell.angle_alpha   90.00
_cell.angle_beta   90.00
_cell.angle_gamma   90.00
#
_symmetry.space_group_name_H-M   'P 1'
#
loop_
_entity.id
_entity.type
_entity.pdbx_description
1 polymer ?
#
loop_
_entity_poly.entity_id
_entity_poly.type
_entity_poly.pdbx_seq_one_letter_code
_entity_poly.pdbx_strand_id
1 'polypeptide(L)'
;MSTYGQKKKAWASEWAKLRKEYLSGKLMDVLVLPVNGGTSVRWECPACGETGTPVASEKLALTAGRGHMNIHVTPEDIQALEDMKVRRMPPELLSPFQRRRRDELEAHDQ
;
A
#
# COMPACT_ATOMS: atom_id res chain seq x y z
N MET A 1 -27.92 8.26 -10.84
CA MET A 1 -26.58 8.85 -10.58
C MET A 1 -26.03 8.26 -9.29
N SER A 2 -24.75 7.90 -9.24
CA SER A 2 -24.12 7.41 -8.00
C SER A 2 -23.90 8.56 -7.01
N THR A 3 -24.15 8.33 -5.71
CA THR A 3 -23.94 9.35 -4.67
C THR A 3 -22.46 9.63 -4.44
N TYR A 4 -22.11 10.81 -3.91
CA TYR A 4 -20.72 11.14 -3.57
C TYR A 4 -20.06 10.07 -2.68
N GLY A 5 -20.79 9.57 -1.67
CA GLY A 5 -20.29 8.52 -0.78
C GLY A 5 -20.01 7.19 -1.49
N GLN A 6 -20.86 6.79 -2.43
CA GLN A 6 -20.65 5.59 -3.25
C GLN A 6 -19.41 5.73 -4.15
N LYS A 7 -19.25 6.89 -4.80
CA LYS A 7 -18.07 7.21 -5.60
C LYS A 7 -16.78 7.18 -4.76
N LYS A 8 -16.80 7.77 -3.56
CA LYS A 8 -15.67 7.75 -2.64
C LYS A 8 -15.29 6.33 -2.21
N LYS A 9 -16.28 5.48 -1.92
CA LYS A 9 -16.05 4.07 -1.56
C LYS A 9 -15.49 3.27 -2.75
N ALA A 10 -16.04 3.44 -3.94
CA ALA A 10 -15.56 2.80 -5.15
C ALA A 10 -14.10 3.19 -5.44
N TRP A 11 -13.80 4.48 -5.37
CA TRP A 11 -12.44 4.99 -5.51
C TRP A 11 -11.48 4.44 -4.45
N ALA A 12 -11.89 4.34 -3.18
CA ALA A 12 -11.02 3.77 -2.14
C ALA A 12 -10.62 2.32 -2.44
N SER A 13 -11.56 1.51 -2.96
CA SER A 13 -11.30 0.14 -3.39
C SER A 13 -10.37 0.08 -4.61
N GLU A 14 -10.61 0.94 -5.61
CA GLU A 14 -9.76 1.04 -6.80
C GLU A 14 -8.35 1.49 -6.44
N TRP A 15 -8.22 2.51 -5.60
CA TRP A 15 -6.94 3.01 -5.12
C TRP A 15 -6.16 1.94 -4.34
N ALA A 16 -6.84 1.16 -3.48
CA ALA A 16 -6.20 0.05 -2.78
C ALA A 16 -5.65 -1.01 -3.76
N LYS A 17 -6.36 -1.28 -4.86
CA LYS A 17 -5.89 -2.18 -5.92
C LYS A 17 -4.67 -1.59 -6.65
N LEU A 18 -4.75 -0.35 -7.10
CA LEU A 18 -3.64 0.34 -7.80
C LEU A 18 -2.38 0.42 -6.93
N ARG A 19 -2.52 0.80 -5.66
CA ARG A 19 -1.41 0.85 -4.70
C ARG A 19 -0.78 -0.52 -4.53
N LYS A 20 -1.59 -1.58 -4.41
CA LYS A 20 -1.09 -2.94 -4.29
C LYS A 20 -0.33 -3.38 -5.54
N GLU A 21 -0.87 -3.10 -6.72
CA GLU A 21 -0.24 -3.42 -8.00
C GLU A 21 1.10 -2.69 -8.17
N TYR A 22 1.16 -1.39 -7.84
CA TYR A 22 2.39 -0.61 -7.91
C TYR A 22 3.49 -1.12 -6.98
N LEU A 23 3.12 -1.46 -5.74
CA LEU A 23 4.07 -1.96 -4.74
C LEU A 23 4.45 -3.44 -4.95
N SER A 24 3.71 -4.17 -5.77
CA SER A 24 4.01 -5.56 -6.09
C SER A 24 5.36 -5.65 -6.80
N GLY A 25 6.28 -6.45 -6.25
CA GLY A 25 7.63 -6.61 -6.81
C GLY A 25 8.60 -5.48 -6.43
N LYS A 26 8.14 -4.39 -5.81
CA LYS A 26 9.02 -3.38 -5.20
C LYS A 26 9.38 -3.73 -3.76
N LEU A 27 8.43 -4.29 -3.03
CA LEU A 27 8.65 -4.77 -1.67
C LEU A 27 8.98 -6.26 -1.70
N MET A 28 9.98 -6.66 -0.92
CA MET A 28 10.27 -8.07 -0.71
C MET A 28 9.10 -8.76 0.02
N ASP A 29 8.92 -10.05 -0.24
CA ASP A 29 7.95 -10.83 0.52
C ASP A 29 8.46 -11.06 1.94
N VAL A 30 7.55 -10.97 2.90
CA VAL A 30 7.87 -11.31 4.29
C VAL A 30 8.08 -12.81 4.41
N LEU A 31 9.10 -13.21 5.15
CA LEU A 31 9.33 -14.62 5.44
C LEU A 31 8.44 -15.03 6.62
N VAL A 32 7.87 -16.23 6.58
CA VAL A 32 7.17 -16.80 7.73
C VAL A 32 7.78 -18.14 8.06
N LEU A 33 8.27 -18.25 9.29
CA LEU A 33 9.03 -19.39 9.76
C LEU A 33 8.31 -20.05 10.95
N PRO A 34 8.28 -21.40 11.01
CA PRO A 34 7.85 -22.10 12.20
C PRO A 34 8.84 -21.88 13.35
N VAL A 35 8.32 -21.68 14.55
CA VAL A 35 9.07 -21.52 15.79
C VAL A 35 8.46 -22.38 16.90
N ASN A 36 9.16 -22.54 18.03
CA ASN A 36 8.73 -23.38 19.15
C ASN A 36 8.39 -24.82 18.72
N GLY A 37 9.27 -25.45 17.95
CA GLY A 37 9.06 -26.81 17.45
C GLY A 37 7.88 -26.96 16.49
N GLY A 38 7.44 -25.87 15.83
CA GLY A 38 6.33 -25.88 14.86
C GLY A 38 4.96 -25.60 15.45
N THR A 39 4.86 -25.30 16.76
CA THR A 39 3.59 -24.96 17.42
C THR A 39 3.12 -23.53 17.16
N SER A 40 4.02 -22.67 16.69
CA SER A 40 3.74 -21.28 16.35
C SER A 40 4.59 -20.85 15.16
N VAL A 41 4.24 -19.71 14.58
CA VAL A 41 4.94 -19.13 13.44
C VAL A 41 5.24 -17.66 13.72
N ARG A 42 6.33 -17.17 13.13
CA ARG A 42 6.78 -15.79 13.23
C ARG A 42 7.09 -15.26 11.85
N TRP A 43 6.79 -13.98 11.62
CA TRP A 43 7.24 -13.30 10.41
C TRP A 43 8.61 -12.66 10.61
N GLU A 44 9.41 -12.59 9.56
CA GLU A 44 10.72 -11.94 9.53
C GLU A 44 10.85 -11.05 8.30
N CYS A 45 11.32 -9.83 8.50
CA CYS A 45 11.58 -8.87 7.44
C CYS A 45 12.96 -9.10 6.82
N PRO A 46 13.05 -9.47 5.54
CA PRO A 46 14.34 -9.65 4.88
C PRO A 46 15.10 -8.33 4.65
N ALA A 47 14.43 -7.17 4.72
CA ALA A 47 15.05 -5.87 4.49
C ALA A 47 15.82 -5.34 5.69
N CYS A 48 15.29 -5.52 6.91
CA CYS A 48 15.87 -4.95 8.13
C CYS A 48 16.15 -5.98 9.24
N GLY A 49 15.77 -7.24 9.05
CA GLY A 49 15.91 -8.31 10.05
C GLY A 49 14.93 -8.21 11.21
N GLU A 50 13.95 -7.30 11.18
CA GLU A 50 12.92 -7.21 12.22
C GLU A 50 12.03 -8.46 12.19
N THR A 51 11.65 -8.94 13.37
CA THR A 51 10.83 -10.15 13.50
C THR A 51 9.63 -9.89 14.40
N GLY A 52 8.50 -10.48 14.05
CA GLY A 52 7.27 -10.35 14.83
C GLY A 52 7.24 -11.18 16.11
N THR A 53 6.23 -10.96 16.93
CA THR A 53 5.87 -11.89 18.01
C THR A 53 5.36 -13.21 17.41
N PRO A 54 5.74 -14.39 17.95
CA PRO A 54 5.17 -15.67 17.53
C PRO A 54 3.64 -15.70 17.70
N VAL A 55 2.95 -16.21 16.69
CA VAL A 55 1.48 -16.36 16.66
C VAL A 55 1.10 -17.77 16.21
N ALA A 56 -0.13 -18.19 16.54
CA ALA A 56 -0.61 -19.52 16.20
C ALA A 56 -0.98 -19.72 14.72
N SER A 57 -1.04 -18.64 13.92
CA SER A 57 -1.54 -18.69 12.54
C SER A 57 -0.59 -18.01 11.57
N GLU A 58 -0.25 -18.71 10.49
CA GLU A 58 0.52 -18.18 9.37
C GLU A 58 -0.15 -16.96 8.74
N LYS A 59 -1.48 -16.98 8.61
CA LYS A 59 -2.24 -15.85 8.09
C LYS A 59 -2.05 -14.58 8.93
N LEU A 60 -2.02 -14.72 10.26
CA LEU A 60 -1.78 -13.59 11.15
C LEU A 60 -0.34 -13.09 11.03
N ALA A 61 0.64 -13.99 10.99
CA ALA A 61 2.04 -13.65 10.79
C ALA A 61 2.25 -12.91 9.45
N LEU A 62 1.70 -13.43 8.35
CA LEU A 62 1.74 -12.80 7.02
C LEU A 62 1.08 -11.42 7.03
N THR A 63 -0.05 -11.27 7.71
CA THR A 63 -0.76 -9.97 7.76
C THR A 63 0.06 -8.93 8.53
N ALA A 64 0.61 -9.30 9.68
CA ALA A 64 1.46 -8.42 10.47
C ALA A 64 2.75 -8.06 9.71
N GLY A 65 3.40 -9.04 9.11
CA GLY A 65 4.60 -8.87 8.30
C GLY A 65 4.38 -7.96 7.10
N ARG A 66 3.30 -8.16 6.34
CA ARG A 66 2.92 -7.25 5.24
C ARG A 66 2.62 -5.83 5.73
N GLY A 67 2.06 -5.70 6.94
CA GLY A 67 1.90 -4.41 7.60
C GLY A 67 3.24 -3.70 7.76
N HIS A 68 4.21 -4.39 8.36
CA HIS A 68 5.58 -3.91 8.55
C HIS A 68 6.27 -3.55 7.23
N MET A 69 6.10 -4.36 6.17
CA MET A 69 6.73 -4.08 4.85
C MET A 69 6.40 -2.70 4.28
N ASN A 70 5.29 -2.07 4.67
CA ASN A 70 4.96 -0.71 4.24
C ASN A 70 5.95 0.36 4.72
N ILE A 71 6.73 0.08 5.77
CA ILE A 71 7.77 0.99 6.28
C ILE A 71 8.94 1.07 5.28
N HIS A 72 9.13 0.05 4.45
CA HIS A 72 10.17 0.00 3.42
C HIS A 72 9.75 0.66 2.11
N VAL A 73 8.56 1.27 2.04
CA VAL A 73 8.18 2.09 0.89
C VAL A 73 9.06 3.34 0.88
N THR A 74 9.82 3.53 -0.19
CA THR A 74 10.75 4.66 -0.33
C THR A 74 10.02 6.00 -0.43
N PRO A 75 10.66 7.13 -0.09
CA PRO A 75 10.09 8.46 -0.34
C PRO A 75 9.68 8.66 -1.81
N GLU A 76 10.47 8.14 -2.75
CA GLU A 76 10.19 8.18 -4.18
C GLU A 76 8.93 7.39 -4.53
N ASP A 77 8.74 6.22 -3.93
CA ASP A 77 7.52 5.42 -4.11
C ASP A 77 6.29 6.08 -3.49
N ILE A 78 6.44 6.73 -2.33
CA ILE A 78 5.38 7.52 -1.71
C ILE A 78 4.96 8.64 -2.67
N GLN A 79 5.94 9.34 -3.24
CA GLN A 79 5.70 10.43 -4.17
C GLN A 79 5.00 9.93 -5.44
N ALA A 80 5.49 8.86 -6.05
CA ALA A 80 4.88 8.24 -7.22
C ALA A 80 3.45 7.75 -6.95
N LEU A 81 3.18 7.20 -5.76
CA LEU A 81 1.83 6.81 -5.34
C LEU A 81 0.91 8.03 -5.20
N GLU A 82 1.33 9.11 -4.57
CA GLU A 82 0.48 10.31 -4.45
C GLU A 82 0.23 10.97 -5.82
N ASP A 83 1.21 10.99 -6.71
CA ASP A 83 1.05 11.50 -8.08
C ASP A 83 0.10 10.61 -8.90
N MET A 84 0.24 9.28 -8.79
CA MET A 84 -0.68 8.32 -9.42
C MET A 84 -2.11 8.51 -8.89
N LYS A 85 -2.27 8.68 -7.58
CA LYS A 85 -3.56 8.86 -6.93
C LYS A 85 -4.27 10.11 -7.44
N VAL A 86 -3.59 11.25 -7.55
CA VAL A 86 -4.23 12.48 -8.04
C VAL A 86 -4.52 12.45 -9.55
N ARG A 87 -3.69 11.76 -10.34
CA ARG A 87 -3.92 11.57 -11.79
C ARG A 87 -5.09 10.63 -12.08
N ARG A 88 -5.31 9.60 -11.25
CA ARG A 88 -6.33 8.56 -11.48
C ARG A 88 -7.65 8.82 -10.74
N MET A 89 -7.66 9.67 -9.71
CA MET A 89 -8.86 9.97 -8.94
C MET A 89 -9.91 10.71 -9.81
N PRO A 90 -11.20 10.33 -9.73
CA PRO A 90 -12.28 11.06 -10.39
C PRO A 90 -12.28 12.56 -10.04
N PRO A 91 -12.41 13.48 -11.01
CA PRO A 91 -12.29 14.93 -10.77
C PRO A 91 -13.22 15.49 -9.69
N GLU A 92 -14.41 14.92 -9.54
CA GLU A 92 -15.39 15.31 -8.53
C GLU A 92 -14.98 14.93 -7.10
N LEU A 93 -14.04 14.00 -6.94
CA LEU A 93 -13.49 13.58 -5.65
C LEU A 93 -12.21 14.35 -5.28
N LEU A 94 -11.59 15.04 -6.25
CA LEU A 94 -10.39 15.82 -6.01
C LEU A 94 -10.71 17.09 -5.19
N SER A 95 -9.98 17.26 -4.09
CA SER A 95 -9.90 18.55 -3.40
C SER A 95 -9.25 19.62 -4.29
N PRO A 96 -9.43 20.93 -4.00
CA PRO A 96 -8.77 22.00 -4.75
C PRO A 96 -7.24 21.86 -4.80
N PHE A 97 -6.61 21.41 -3.71
CA PHE A 97 -5.16 21.18 -3.65
C PHE A 97 -4.72 20.04 -4.58
N GLN A 98 -5.47 18.93 -4.60
CA GLN A 98 -5.15 17.79 -5.46
C GLN A 98 -5.39 18.09 -6.93
N ARG A 99 -6.39 18.91 -7.27
CA ARG A 99 -6.59 19.40 -8.65
C ARG A 99 -5.38 20.18 -9.13
N ARG A 100 -4.94 21.20 -8.36
CA ARG A 100 -3.74 21.98 -8.72
C ARG A 100 -2.52 21.09 -8.93
N ARG A 101 -2.27 20.16 -8.02
CA ARG A 101 -1.16 19.21 -8.17
C ARG A 101 -1.28 18.35 -9.42
N ARG A 102 -2.47 17.84 -9.74
CA ARG A 102 -2.70 17.09 -10.98
C ARG A 102 -2.43 17.96 -12.20
N ASP A 103 -2.94 19.18 -12.23
CA ASP A 103 -2.78 20.09 -13.36
C ASP A 103 -1.30 20.48 -13.55
N GLU A 104 -0.53 20.68 -12.47
CA GLU A 104 0.93 20.84 -12.50
C GLU A 104 1.62 19.61 -13.10
N LEU A 105 1.27 18.41 -12.63
CA LEU A 105 1.81 17.15 -13.12
C LEU A 105 1.49 16.89 -14.60
N GLU A 106 0.34 17.32 -15.09
CA GLU A 106 -0.06 17.20 -16.49
C GLU A 106 0.67 18.21 -17.38
N ALA A 107 0.92 19.42 -16.88
CA ALA A 107 1.70 20.45 -17.59
C ALA A 107 3.18 20.10 -17.72
N HIS A 108 3.75 19.37 -16.75
CA HIS A 108 5.14 18.90 -16.79
C HIS A 108 5.40 17.73 -17.76
N ASP A 109 4.35 16.98 -18.13
CA ASP A 109 4.43 15.83 -19.04
C ASP A 109 4.22 16.24 -20.53
N GLN A 110 3.98 17.52 -20.81
CA GLN A 110 3.79 18.11 -22.16
C GLN A 110 5.09 18.72 -22.70
#